data_AF-A0A849G211-F1
#
_entry.id   AF-A0A849G211-F1
#
_cell.length_a   1.000
_cell.length_b   1.000
_cell.length_c   1.000
_cell.angle_alpha   90.00
_cell.angle_beta   90.00
_cell.angle_gamma   90.00
#
_symmetry.space_group_name_H-M   'P 1'
#
loop_
_entity.id
_entity.type
_entity.pdbx_description
1 polymer ?
#
loop_
_entity_poly.entity_id
_entity_poly.type
_entity_poly.pdbx_seq_one_letter_code
_entity_poly.pdbx_strand_id
1 'polypeptide(L)' 'MSDSYHPPDAPLDVIHADHEVLIANKPARLLSVPGKGPGLADCQMARVAKAFP' A
#
# COMPACT_ATOMS: atom_id res chain seq x y z
N MET A 1 15.59 -17.40 8.90
CA MET A 1 14.16 -17.13 8.62
C MET A 1 14.13 -16.33 7.35
N SER A 2 13.54 -16.83 6.25
CA SER A 2 13.30 -15.97 5.09
C SER A 2 12.04 -15.16 5.37
N ASP A 3 12.20 -13.88 5.72
CA ASP A 3 11.09 -12.93 5.82
C ASP A 3 10.63 -12.55 4.40
N SER A 4 10.09 -13.52 3.68
CA SER A 4 9.53 -13.30 2.34
C SER A 4 8.37 -12.32 2.46
N TYR A 5 8.42 -11.27 1.64
CA TYR A 5 7.40 -10.23 1.63
C TYR A 5 6.14 -10.73 0.92
N HIS A 6 5.10 -11.00 1.72
CA HIS A 6 3.78 -11.41 1.26
C HIS A 6 2.76 -10.42 1.85
N PRO A 7 2.55 -9.27 1.19
CA PRO A 7 1.57 -8.29 1.65
C PRO A 7 0.16 -8.89 1.59
N PRO A 8 -0.76 -8.47 2.50
CA PRO A 8 -2.13 -8.96 2.48
C PRO A 8 -2.84 -8.57 1.18
N ASP A 9 -3.62 -9.51 0.64
CA ASP A 9 -4.57 -9.25 -0.44
C ASP A 9 -5.88 -8.71 0.14
N ALA A 10 -5.77 -7.53 0.75
CA ALA A 10 -6.90 -6.76 1.26
C ALA A 10 -7.17 -5.58 0.32
N PRO A 11 -8.46 -5.25 0.08
CA PRO A 11 -8.81 -4.06 -0.69
C PRO A 11 -8.32 -2.79 0.01
N LEU A 12 -8.21 -1.71 -0.76
CA LEU A 12 -7.87 -0.39 -0.22
C LEU A 12 -9.01 0.09 0.68
N ASP A 13 -8.73 0.24 1.98
CA ASP A 13 -9.69 0.79 2.95
C ASP A 13 -9.49 2.31 3.05
N VAL A 14 -10.30 3.07 2.30
CA VAL A 14 -10.24 4.53 2.24
C VAL A 14 -11.18 5.13 3.28
N ILE A 15 -10.62 5.91 4.21
CA ILE A 15 -11.38 6.62 5.25
C ILE A 15 -11.87 7.97 4.71
N HIS A 16 -11.02 8.66 3.94
CA HIS A 16 -11.33 9.97 3.36
C HIS A 16 -10.54 10.16 2.06
N ALA A 17 -11.15 10.82 1.08
CA ALA A 17 -10.49 11.23 -0.15
C ALA A 17 -11.12 12.51 -0.69
N ASP A 18 -10.30 13.51 -0.94
CA ASP A 18 -10.66 14.72 -1.68
C ASP A 18 -9.54 15.11 -2.66
N HIS A 19 -9.63 16.31 -3.22
CA HIS A 19 -8.68 16.82 -4.20
C HIS A 19 -7.30 17.17 -3.63
N GLU A 20 -7.15 17.30 -2.30
CA GLU A 20 -5.91 17.65 -1.63
C GLU A 20 -5.28 16.44 -0.94
N VAL A 21 -6.09 15.62 -0.25
CA VAL A 21 -5.60 14.55 0.62
C VAL A 21 -6.41 13.25 0.52
N LEU A 22 -5.70 12.14 0.72
CA LEU A 22 -6.27 10.81 0.87
C LEU A 22 -5.81 10.18 2.18
N ILE A 23 -6.77 9.69 2.97
CA ILE A 23 -6.55 8.98 4.23
C ILE A 23 -7.04 7.55 4.03
N ALA A 24 -6.14 6.59 4.23
CA ALA A 24 -6.45 5.18 4.11
C ALA A 24 -5.97 4.41 5.35
N ASN A 25 -6.77 3.42 5.74
CA ASN A 25 -6.45 2.49 6.81
C ASN A 25 -5.49 1.42 6.28
N LYS A 26 -4.19 1.63 6.49
CA LYS A 26 -3.16 0.70 6.00
C LYS A 26 -3.13 -0.57 6.86
N PRO A 27 -3.33 -1.78 6.29
CA PRO A 27 -3.21 -3.01 7.05
C PRO A 27 -1.77 -3.24 7.54
N ALA A 28 -1.63 -4.08 8.57
CA ALA A 28 -0.34 -4.58 9.01
C ALA A 28 0.34 -5.36 7.86
N ARG A 29 1.69 -5.42 7.89
CA ARG A 29 2.51 -6.17 6.92
C ARG A 29 2.47 -5.67 5.46
N LEU A 30 1.72 -4.61 5.15
CA LEU A 30 1.83 -3.86 3.91
C LEU A 30 2.80 -2.67 4.10
N LEU A 31 3.78 -2.54 3.21
CA LEU A 31 4.68 -1.38 3.18
C LEU A 31 3.88 -0.11 2.88
N SER A 32 4.27 1.02 3.49
CA SER A 32 3.64 2.31 3.17
C SER A 32 4.13 2.85 1.81
N VAL A 33 5.42 2.68 1.53
CA VAL A 33 6.11 3.17 0.32
C VAL A 33 6.91 2.03 -0.33
N PRO A 34 7.33 2.14 -1.60
CA PRO A 34 8.06 1.09 -2.29
C PRO A 34 9.37 0.76 -1.56
N GLY A 35 9.61 -0.54 -1.33
CA GLY A 35 10.89 -1.01 -0.84
C GLY A 35 11.96 -1.02 -1.92
N LYS A 36 13.23 -1.05 -1.51
CA LYS A 36 14.39 -1.03 -2.44
C LYS A 36 14.68 -2.38 -3.11
N GLY A 37 14.21 -3.47 -2.52
CA GLY A 37 14.50 -4.83 -2.97
C GLY A 37 13.57 -5.30 -4.10
N PRO A 38 14.02 -6.22 -4.96
CA PRO A 38 13.15 -6.91 -5.91
C PRO A 38 11.94 -7.52 -5.19
N GLY A 39 10.74 -7.32 -5.73
CA GLY A 39 9.50 -7.84 -5.13
C GLY A 39 8.91 -6.99 -3.99
N LEU A 40 9.54 -5.87 -3.61
CA LEU A 40 9.03 -4.96 -2.55
C LEU A 40 8.28 -3.74 -3.10
N ALA A 41 7.86 -3.79 -4.37
CA ALA A 41 7.17 -2.67 -5.03
C ALA A 41 5.69 -2.56 -4.60
N ASP A 42 5.07 -3.67 -4.20
CA ASP A 42 3.69 -3.65 -3.69
C ASP A 42 3.66 -2.96 -2.32
N CYS A 43 3.01 -1.80 -2.25
CA CYS A 43 2.89 -0.96 -1.07
C CYS A 43 1.60 -0.14 -1.14
N GLN A 44 1.20 0.46 -0.02
CA GLN A 44 0.01 1.30 0.07
C GLN A 44 0.01 2.41 -0.99
N MET A 45 1.12 3.14 -1.15
CA MET A 45 1.24 4.22 -2.13
C MET A 45 1.02 3.75 -3.56
N ALA A 46 1.57 2.59 -3.96
CA ALA A 46 1.39 2.04 -5.30
C ALA A 46 -0.07 1.60 -5.55
N ARG A 47 -0.72 1.00 -4.54
CA ARG A 47 -2.14 0.64 -4.60
C ARG A 47 -3.04 1.87 -4.71
N VAL A 48 -2.74 2.93 -3.95
CA VAL A 48 -3.44 4.23 -4.03
C VAL A 48 -3.28 4.84 -5.42
N ALA A 49 -2.06 4.96 -5.94
CA ALA A 49 -1.80 5.54 -7.26
C ALA A 49 -2.50 4.79 -8.41
N LYS A 50 -2.70 3.47 -8.26
CA LYS A 50 -3.47 2.68 -9.23
C LYS A 50 -4.99 2.98 -9.17
N ALA A 51 -5.51 3.26 -7.99
CA ALA A 51 -6.94 3.53 -7.77
C ALA A 51 -7.32 5.01 -8.00
N PHE A 52 -6.37 5.94 -7.80
CA PHE A 52 -6.53 7.39 -7.91
C PHE A 52 -5.41 7.96 -8.78
N PRO A 53 -5.53 7.89 -10.12
CA PRO A 53 -4.52 8.38 -11.06
C PRO A 53 -4.48 9.91 -11.19
#